data_AF-A0A8S9WJC1-F1
#
_entry.id   AF-A0A8S9WJC1-F1
#
_cell.length_a   1.000
_cell.length_b   1.000
_cell.length_c   1.000
_cell.angle_alpha   90.00
_cell.angle_beta   90.00
_cell.angle_gamma   90.00
#
_symmetry.space_group_name_H-M   'P 1'
#
loop_
_entity.id
_entity.type
_entity.pdbx_description
1 polymer ?
#
loop_
_entity_poly.entity_id
_entity_poly.type
_entity_poly.pdbx_seq_one_letter_code
_entity_poly.pdbx_strand_id
1 'polypeptide(L)'
;MYDLGESVYAAGSGFVPNSPVDIYITEDRKWYDGMPINPPLFATKTVDADANGAFRAVEVWIDPSIGEYDIVFDANRNGIYNKGIDAVDDPNDPGFIVLCSVPALAPVGLIVLVGLLSVVVAISIRRKR
;
A
#
# COMPACT_ATOMS: atom_id res chain seq x y z
N MET A 1 2.20 -0.37 -4.23
CA MET A 1 1.29 -1.54 -4.19
C MET A 1 1.67 -2.34 -2.98
N TYR A 2 0.67 -2.74 -2.20
CA TYR A 2 0.81 -3.49 -0.96
C TYR A 2 -0.12 -4.71 -0.97
N ASP A 3 0.31 -5.79 -0.33
CA ASP A 3 -0.52 -6.96 -0.08
C ASP A 3 -1.23 -6.88 1.27
N LEU A 4 -2.31 -7.63 1.43
CA LEU A 4 -2.97 -7.81 2.73
C LEU A 4 -1.98 -8.29 3.80
N GLY A 5 -1.95 -7.59 4.93
CA GLY A 5 -1.05 -7.87 6.05
C GLY A 5 0.31 -7.18 5.96
N GLU A 6 0.59 -6.41 4.90
CA GLU A 6 1.76 -5.53 4.86
C GLU A 6 1.45 -4.18 5.50
N SER A 7 2.29 -3.75 6.44
CA SER A 7 2.20 -2.39 6.97
C SER A 7 2.62 -1.35 5.93
N VAL A 8 1.91 -0.22 5.90
CA VAL A 8 2.24 0.94 5.07
C VAL A 8 3.19 1.86 5.82
N TYR A 9 4.22 2.34 5.13
CA TYR A 9 5.21 3.28 5.68
C TYR A 9 5.23 4.57 4.86
N ALA A 10 5.43 5.71 5.54
CA ALA A 10 5.57 7.01 4.91
C ALA A 10 6.92 7.64 5.27
N ALA A 11 7.54 8.31 4.31
CA ALA A 11 8.72 9.14 4.49
C ALA A 11 8.50 10.46 3.73
N GLY A 12 9.16 11.52 4.15
CA GLY A 12 9.00 12.81 3.47
C GLY A 12 10.15 13.77 3.74
N SER A 13 10.22 14.81 2.92
CA SER A 13 11.25 15.85 2.96
C SER A 13 10.73 17.15 2.37
N GLY A 14 11.36 18.27 2.71
CA GLY A 14 10.97 19.60 2.22
C GLY A 14 10.02 20.34 3.16
N PHE A 15 9.81 19.83 4.37
CA PHE A 15 9.02 20.47 5.42
C PHE A 15 9.84 21.52 6.16
N VAL A 16 9.17 22.32 7.00
CA VAL A 16 9.85 23.24 7.91
C VAL A 16 10.69 22.41 8.91
N PRO A 17 11.99 22.66 9.06
CA PRO A 17 12.83 21.92 9.99
C PRO A 17 12.31 21.94 11.43
N ASN A 18 12.42 20.81 12.13
CA ASN A 18 11.98 20.65 13.53
C ASN A 18 10.51 21.01 13.76
N SER A 19 9.66 20.86 12.75
CA SER A 19 8.22 21.13 12.85
C SER A 19 7.42 19.84 12.71
N PRO A 20 6.30 19.71 13.44
CA PRO A 20 5.41 18.57 13.32
C PRO A 20 4.67 18.58 11.97
N VAL A 21 4.45 17.41 11.40
CA VAL A 21 3.67 17.14 10.18
C VAL A 21 2.63 16.09 10.51
N ASP A 22 1.37 16.36 10.18
CA ASP A 22 0.28 15.40 10.34
C ASP A 22 0.15 14.57 9.05
N ILE A 23 0.18 13.25 9.19
CA ILE A 23 0.09 12.30 8.08
C ILE A 23 -1.28 11.65 8.12
N TYR A 24 -2.02 11.76 7.02
CA TYR A 24 -3.34 11.18 6.84
C TYR A 24 -3.34 10.14 5.73
N ILE A 25 -4.13 9.10 5.91
CA ILE A 25 -4.47 8.17 4.84
C ILE A 25 -5.95 8.34 4.49
N THR A 26 -6.21 8.51 3.21
CA THR A 26 -7.55 8.74 2.65
C THR A 26 -7.81 7.80 1.49
N GLU A 27 -9.08 7.59 1.15
CA GLU A 27 -9.46 7.04 -0.16
C GLU A 27 -8.92 7.94 -1.28
N ASP A 28 -8.50 7.29 -2.37
CA ASP A 28 -8.08 7.96 -3.60
C ASP A 28 -9.09 9.00 -4.04
N ARG A 29 -8.58 10.19 -4.35
CA ARG A 29 -9.36 11.29 -4.91
C ARG A 29 -8.46 12.30 -5.59
N LYS A 30 -9.05 13.08 -6.49
CA LYS A 30 -8.38 14.24 -7.06
C LYS A 30 -8.25 15.38 -6.05
N TRP A 31 -7.02 15.77 -5.73
CA TRP A 31 -6.72 16.83 -4.76
C TRP A 31 -6.66 18.22 -5.39
N TYR A 32 -7.22 19.20 -4.69
CA TYR A 32 -7.17 20.61 -5.08
C TYR A 32 -7.08 21.52 -3.85
N ASP A 33 -6.51 22.71 -4.06
CA ASP A 33 -6.24 23.67 -2.99
C ASP A 33 -7.52 24.06 -2.23
N GLY A 34 -7.44 24.03 -0.90
CA GLY A 34 -8.56 24.34 0.00
C GLY A 34 -9.52 23.17 0.27
N MET A 35 -9.24 21.97 -0.24
CA MET A 35 -10.06 20.79 0.01
C MET A 35 -9.85 20.27 1.45
N PRO A 36 -10.93 19.96 2.21
CA PRO A 36 -10.78 19.29 3.50
C PRO A 36 -10.14 17.91 3.33
N ILE A 37 -9.16 17.59 4.19
CA ILE A 37 -8.59 16.24 4.29
C ILE A 37 -9.58 15.31 5.02
N ASN A 38 -10.45 15.88 5.85
CA ASN A 38 -11.39 15.17 6.70
C ASN A 38 -12.62 14.56 5.98
N PRO A 39 -13.12 13.42 6.48
CA PRO A 39 -12.51 12.58 7.53
C PRO A 39 -11.39 11.69 6.96
N PRO A 40 -10.22 11.56 7.63
CA PRO A 40 -9.27 10.49 7.34
C PRO A 40 -9.91 9.16 7.73
N LEU A 41 -9.81 8.17 6.85
CA LEU A 41 -10.63 6.96 6.97
C LEU A 41 -10.03 5.90 7.90
N PHE A 42 -8.69 5.83 8.00
CA PHE A 42 -8.06 4.63 8.55
C PHE A 42 -6.88 4.87 9.50
N ALA A 43 -6.06 5.90 9.27
CA ALA A 43 -4.95 6.21 10.17
C ALA A 43 -4.55 7.69 10.14
N THR A 44 -4.08 8.18 11.27
CA THR A 44 -3.44 9.50 11.39
C THR A 44 -2.21 9.36 12.26
N LYS A 45 -1.10 9.96 11.84
CA LYS A 45 0.15 9.95 12.58
C LYS A 45 0.82 11.32 12.50
N THR A 46 1.30 11.82 13.63
CA THR A 46 2.13 13.03 13.65
C THR A 46 3.59 12.63 13.75
N VAL A 47 4.45 13.26 12.97
CA VAL A 47 5.91 13.12 13.05
C VAL A 47 6.58 14.48 13.08
N ASP A 48 7.70 14.59 13.78
CA ASP A 48 8.54 15.77 13.71
C ASP A 48 9.54 15.61 12.56
N ALA A 49 9.57 16.59 11.65
CA ALA A 49 10.64 16.69 10.67
C ALA A 49 11.96 17.01 11.38
N ASP A 50 13.05 16.42 10.91
CA ASP A 50 14.39 16.65 11.43
C ASP A 50 14.92 18.05 11.09
N ALA A 51 16.17 18.33 11.45
CA ALA A 51 16.83 19.60 11.19
C ALA A 51 16.99 19.93 9.69
N ASN A 52 16.79 18.97 8.79
CA ASN A 52 16.79 19.16 7.34
C ASN A 52 15.37 19.26 6.75
N GLY A 53 14.33 19.25 7.59
CA GLY A 53 12.95 19.25 7.11
C GLY A 53 12.51 17.90 6.54
N ALA A 54 13.08 16.79 7.02
CA ALA A 54 12.77 15.44 6.55
C ALA A 54 12.50 14.48 7.70
N PHE A 55 11.82 13.37 7.41
CA PHE A 55 11.72 12.25 8.34
C PHE A 55 11.87 10.93 7.60
N ARG A 56 12.47 9.95 8.29
CA ARG A 56 12.65 8.59 7.76
C ARG A 56 11.33 7.83 7.76
N ALA A 57 11.30 6.71 7.03
CA ALA A 57 10.15 5.83 6.96
C ALA A 57 9.58 5.52 8.36
N VAL A 58 8.32 5.88 8.57
CA VAL A 58 7.53 5.58 9.75
C VAL A 58 6.33 4.74 9.36
N GLU A 59 5.99 3.74 10.18
CA GLU A 59 4.78 2.95 9.97
C GLU A 59 3.55 3.85 10.19
N VAL A 60 2.66 3.92 9.21
CA VAL A 60 1.46 4.78 9.25
C VAL A 60 0.16 3.97 9.25
N TRP A 61 0.17 2.73 8.76
CA TRP A 61 -1.02 1.87 8.76
C TRP A 61 -0.65 0.41 8.90
N ILE A 62 -1.15 -0.22 9.98
CA ILE A 62 -1.03 -1.66 10.21
C ILE A 62 -2.27 -2.34 9.62
N ASP A 63 -2.08 -3.46 8.93
CA ASP A 63 -3.14 -4.29 8.34
C ASP A 63 -4.14 -3.48 7.48
N PRO A 64 -3.68 -2.85 6.39
CA PRO A 64 -4.55 -2.04 5.54
C PRO A 64 -5.62 -2.90 4.86
N SER A 65 -6.80 -2.30 4.69
CA SER A 65 -7.87 -2.90 3.89
C SER A 65 -7.59 -2.79 2.39
N ILE A 66 -8.18 -3.69 1.60
CA ILE A 66 -8.12 -3.60 0.13
C ILE A 66 -8.74 -2.28 -0.34
N GLY A 67 -8.05 -1.57 -1.23
CA GLY A 67 -8.52 -0.33 -1.82
C GLY A 67 -7.41 0.49 -2.47
N GLU A 68 -7.81 1.68 -2.92
CA GLU A 68 -6.96 2.70 -3.54
C GLU A 68 -6.95 3.92 -2.60
N TYR A 69 -5.75 4.42 -2.31
CA TYR A 69 -5.53 5.35 -1.22
C TYR A 69 -4.45 6.37 -1.54
N ASP A 70 -4.54 7.51 -0.85
CA ASP A 70 -3.52 8.57 -0.86
C ASP A 70 -2.93 8.77 0.54
N ILE A 71 -1.70 9.27 0.58
CA ILE A 71 -1.04 9.75 1.79
C ILE A 71 -0.90 11.27 1.69
N VAL A 72 -1.59 11.98 2.60
CA VAL A 72 -1.51 13.45 2.70
C VAL A 72 -0.65 13.84 3.89
N PHE A 73 0.34 14.69 3.63
CA PHE A 73 1.21 15.31 4.62
C PHE A 73 0.76 16.76 4.85
N ASP A 74 -0.05 16.97 5.88
CA ASP A 74 -0.52 18.28 6.32
C ASP A 74 0.57 18.96 7.14
N ALA A 75 1.33 19.83 6.47
CA ALA A 75 2.53 20.45 7.02
C ALA A 75 2.18 21.63 7.95
N ASN A 76 1.02 22.26 7.74
CA ASN A 76 0.56 23.38 8.57
C ASN A 76 -0.48 22.97 9.62
N ARG A 77 -0.96 21.72 9.55
CA ARG A 77 -1.80 21.04 10.54
C ARG A 77 -3.16 21.68 10.71
N ASN A 78 -3.77 22.10 9.59
CA ASN A 78 -5.08 22.75 9.60
C ASN A 78 -6.22 21.85 9.10
N GLY A 79 -5.94 20.61 8.69
CA GLY A 79 -6.91 19.64 8.18
C GLY A 79 -7.47 19.96 6.79
N ILE A 80 -6.81 20.86 6.04
CA ILE A 80 -7.16 21.31 4.70
C ILE A 80 -5.94 21.15 3.81
N TYR A 81 -6.08 20.47 2.68
CA TYR A 81 -5.00 20.37 1.72
C TYR A 81 -4.74 21.73 1.07
N ASN A 82 -3.56 22.29 1.35
CA ASN A 82 -3.07 23.55 0.83
C ASN A 82 -1.95 23.30 -0.17
N LYS A 83 -2.23 23.58 -1.45
CA LYS A 83 -1.28 23.32 -2.54
C LYS A 83 -0.02 24.14 -2.35
N GLY A 84 1.12 23.46 -2.26
CA GLY A 84 2.44 24.09 -2.08
C GLY A 84 2.84 24.33 -0.64
N ILE A 85 1.97 24.00 0.33
CA ILE A 85 2.31 23.89 1.75
C ILE A 85 2.32 22.41 2.14
N ASP A 86 1.25 21.71 1.78
CA ASP A 86 1.07 20.29 2.04
C ASP A 86 1.55 19.47 0.84
N ALA A 87 1.78 18.19 1.10
CA ALA A 87 2.12 17.21 0.07
C ALA A 87 1.07 16.10 0.03
N VAL A 88 0.83 15.58 -1.17
CA VAL A 88 0.15 14.31 -1.39
C VAL A 88 1.03 13.48 -2.30
N ASP A 89 1.07 12.18 -2.07
CA ASP A 89 1.93 11.25 -2.80
C ASP A 89 1.59 11.19 -4.30
N ASP A 90 0.31 11.21 -4.66
CA ASP A 90 -0.13 11.52 -6.02
C ASP A 90 -1.42 12.40 -5.99
N PRO A 91 -1.44 13.57 -6.65
CA PRO A 91 -2.58 14.48 -6.59
C PRO A 91 -3.75 14.14 -7.54
N ASN A 92 -3.59 13.22 -8.50
CA ASN A 92 -4.61 12.95 -9.51
C ASN A 92 -5.01 11.49 -9.65
N ASP A 93 -4.16 10.57 -9.20
CA ASP A 93 -4.33 9.13 -9.28
C ASP A 93 -4.01 8.51 -7.91
N PRO A 94 -4.34 7.24 -7.66
CA PRO A 94 -4.05 6.61 -6.38
C PRO A 94 -2.56 6.67 -6.04
N GLY A 95 -2.23 7.22 -4.87
CA GLY A 95 -0.88 7.16 -4.32
C GLY A 95 -0.38 5.73 -4.08
N PHE A 96 -1.27 4.87 -3.58
CA PHE A 96 -1.02 3.43 -3.48
C PHE A 96 -2.29 2.57 -3.54
N ILE A 97 -2.07 1.28 -3.82
CA ILE A 97 -3.13 0.28 -3.94
C ILE A 97 -2.81 -0.89 -3.02
N VAL A 98 -3.80 -1.35 -2.26
CA VAL A 98 -3.76 -2.55 -1.41
C VAL A 98 -4.60 -3.63 -2.06
N LEU A 99 -4.00 -4.79 -2.34
CA LEU A 99 -4.66 -5.91 -3.02
C LEU A 99 -4.55 -7.20 -2.21
N CYS A 100 -5.40 -8.17 -2.56
CA CYS A 100 -5.21 -9.55 -2.14
C CYS A 100 -4.37 -10.28 -3.20
N SER A 101 -3.08 -10.49 -2.92
CA SER A 101 -2.27 -11.36 -3.77
C SER A 101 -2.69 -12.81 -3.58
N VAL A 102 -3.09 -13.46 -4.68
CA VAL A 102 -3.20 -14.92 -4.71
C VAL A 102 -1.83 -15.49 -5.10
N PRO A 103 -1.31 -16.49 -4.37
CA PRO A 103 -0.03 -17.08 -4.74
C PRO A 103 -0.13 -17.69 -6.14
N ALA A 104 0.69 -17.19 -7.06
CA ALA A 104 0.79 -17.78 -8.39
C ALA A 104 1.25 -19.24 -8.25
N LEU A 105 0.44 -20.19 -8.72
CA LEU A 105 0.87 -21.59 -8.79
C LEU A 105 2.08 -21.68 -9.72
N ALA A 106 3.26 -21.89 -9.15
CA ALA A 106 4.45 -22.14 -9.95
C ALA A 106 4.21 -23.38 -10.83
N PRO A 107 4.61 -23.36 -12.12
CA PRO A 107 4.35 -24.45 -13.07
C PRO A 107 4.89 -25.83 -12.64
N VAL A 108 5.71 -25.91 -11.58
CA VAL A 108 6.19 -27.16 -10.98
C VAL A 108 5.03 -28.03 -10.47
N GLY A 109 3.92 -27.43 -10.01
CA GLY A 109 2.72 -28.17 -9.59
C GLY A 109 2.02 -28.92 -10.74
N LEU A 110 2.18 -28.47 -11.99
CA LEU A 110 1.60 -29.14 -13.15
C LEU A 110 2.40 -30.40 -13.54
N ILE A 111 3.73 -30.37 -13.37
CA ILE A 111 4.61 -31.51 -13.69
C ILE A 111 4.32 -32.69 -12.75
N VAL A 112 4.01 -32.44 -11.48
CA VAL A 112 3.66 -33.50 -10.52
C VAL A 112 2.30 -34.12 -10.84
N LEU A 113 1.30 -33.32 -11.28
CA LEU A 113 -0.03 -33.83 -11.62
C LEU A 113 -0.02 -34.68 -12.92
N VAL A 114 0.73 -34.27 -13.94
CA VAL A 114 0.90 -35.06 -15.19
C VAL A 114 1.74 -36.32 -14.95
N GLY A 115 2.78 -36.23 -14.11
CA GLY A 115 3.59 -37.39 -13.71
C GLY A 115 2.78 -38.46 -12.98
N LEU A 116 1.89 -38.07 -12.06
CA LEU A 116 1.04 -38.98 -11.32
C LEU A 116 0.01 -39.70 -12.23
N LEU A 117 -0.56 -38.99 -13.21
CA LEU A 117 -1.50 -39.59 -14.17
C LEU A 117 -0.83 -40.63 -15.09
N SER A 118 0.45 -40.40 -15.45
CA SER A 118 1.22 -41.28 -16.34
C SER A 118 1.54 -42.63 -15.69
N VAL A 119 1.75 -42.66 -14.37
CA VAL A 119 2.08 -43.89 -13.62
C VAL A 119 0.86 -44.82 -13.45
N VAL A 120 -0.35 -44.27 -13.35
CA VAL A 120 -1.58 -45.07 -13.16
C VAL A 120 -1.98 -45.86 -14.41
N VAL A 121 -1.70 -45.34 -15.61
CA VAL A 121 -2.05 -46.01 -16.89
C VAL A 121 -1.15 -47.23 -17.17
N ALA A 122 0.10 -47.26 -16.69
CA ALA A 122 1.03 -48.36 -16.94
C ALA A 122 0.73 -49.64 -16.13
N ILE A 123 -0.08 -49.58 -15.08
CA ILE A 123 -0.25 -50.69 -14.12
C ILE A 123 -1.39 -51.65 -14.50
N SER A 124 -2.31 -51.29 -15.40
CA SER A 124 -3.58 -52.04 -15.57
C SER A 124 -3.73 -52.94 -16.81
N ILE A 125 -2.65 -53.32 -17.51
CA ILE A 125 -2.77 -54.29 -18.63
C ILE A 125 -1.84 -55.48 -18.46
N ARG A 126 -2.35 -56.55 -17.82
CA ARG A 126 -1.93 -57.94 -18.07
C ARG A 126 -3.16 -58.82 -18.27
N ARG A 127 -3.55 -59.03 -19.52
CA ARG A 127 -4.41 -60.15 -19.90
C ARG A 127 -3.52 -61.37 -20.17
N LYS A 128 -3.58 -62.39 -19.30
CA LYS A 128 -3.12 -63.75 -19.67
C LYS A 128 -4.31 -64.50 -20.27
N ARG A 129 -4.07 -65.10 -21.44
CA ARG A 129 -4.90 -66.15 -22.05
C ARG A 129 -4.69 -67.45 -21.30
#